data_AF-A0A967CQF5-F1
#
_entry.id   AF-A0A967CQF5-F1
#
_cell.length_a   1.000
_cell.length_b   1.000
_cell.length_c   1.000
_cell.angle_alpha   90.00
_cell.angle_beta   90.00
_cell.angle_gamma   90.00
#
_symmetry.space_group_name_H-M   'P 1'
#
loop_
_entity.id
_entity.type
_entity.pdbx_description
1 polymer ?
#
loop_
_entity_poly.entity_id
_entity_poly.type
_entity_poly.pdbx_seq_one_letter_code
_entity_poly.pdbx_strand_id
1 'polypeptide(L)'
;MQAIIAGAGGAAHLPGMLAAKTTVPVLGVPVASKHLQGVDSLHSIVQMPKGIPVATFAIGNAGAANAALFAVAMLAINNPAPPAVY
;
A
#
# COMPACT_ATOMS: atom_id res chain seq x y z
N MET A 1 12.82 -1.35 9.75
CA MET A 1 11.69 -1.60 8.82
C MET A 1 11.35 -0.27 8.18
N GLN A 2 11.45 -0.12 6.85
CA GLN A 2 11.29 1.19 6.18
C GLN A 2 9.91 1.40 5.54
N ALA A 3 9.18 0.32 5.24
CA ALA A 3 7.80 0.35 4.77
C ALA A 3 7.09 -0.97 5.11
N ILE A 4 5.76 -0.95 5.15
CA ILE A 4 4.88 -2.12 5.28
C ILE A 4 3.98 -2.17 4.05
N ILE A 5 4.04 -3.24 3.26
CA ILE A 5 3.08 -3.47 2.17
C ILE A 5 1.94 -4.34 2.70
N ALA A 6 0.70 -3.87 2.58
CA ALA A 6 -0.48 -4.56 3.09
C ALA A 6 -1.56 -4.66 2.01
N GLY A 7 -1.98 -5.89 1.70
CA GLY A 7 -3.08 -6.17 0.78
C GLY A 7 -4.34 -6.60 1.51
N ALA A 8 -5.51 -6.10 1.09
CA ALA A 8 -6.81 -6.53 1.59
C ALA A 8 -7.93 -6.29 0.57
N GLY A 9 -9.03 -7.06 0.67
CA GLY A 9 -10.18 -6.99 -0.24
C GLY A 9 -11.52 -6.89 0.49
N GLY A 10 -12.56 -6.39 -0.20
CA GLY A 10 -13.87 -6.11 0.38
C GLY A 10 -13.81 -4.92 1.34
N ALA A 11 -14.26 -5.14 2.59
CA ALA A 11 -14.04 -4.24 3.71
C ALA A 11 -12.56 -4.28 4.15
N ALA A 12 -11.69 -3.66 3.36
CA ALA A 12 -10.25 -3.86 3.39
C ALA A 12 -9.54 -3.06 4.51
N HIS A 13 -9.73 -3.46 5.77
CA HIS A 13 -9.27 -2.69 6.94
C HIS A 13 -7.78 -2.85 7.29
N LEU A 14 -7.12 -3.92 6.83
CA LEU A 14 -5.75 -4.25 7.25
C LEU A 14 -4.76 -3.08 7.07
N PRO A 15 -4.68 -2.38 5.92
CA PRO A 15 -3.73 -1.30 5.74
C PRO A 15 -3.97 -0.12 6.72
N GLY A 16 -5.24 0.27 6.89
CA GLY A 16 -5.61 1.36 7.79
C GLY A 16 -5.33 1.05 9.26
N MET A 17 -5.61 -0.19 9.69
CA MET A 17 -5.34 -0.61 11.09
C MET A 17 -3.85 -0.73 11.39
N LEU A 18 -3.04 -1.17 10.42
CA LEU A 18 -1.58 -1.14 10.55
C LEU A 18 -1.08 0.31 10.69
N ALA A 19 -1.53 1.21 9.80
CA ALA A 19 -1.15 2.63 9.83
C ALA A 19 -1.55 3.30 11.15
N ALA A 20 -2.65 2.90 11.77
CA ALA A 20 -3.09 3.43 13.06
C ALA A 20 -2.21 2.99 14.26
N LYS A 21 -1.31 2.01 14.05
CA LYS A 21 -0.50 1.39 15.12
C LYS A 21 1.00 1.54 14.92
N THR A 22 1.43 2.20 13.85
CA THR A 22 2.85 2.40 13.54
C THR A 22 3.07 3.72 12.82
N THR A 23 4.24 4.30 13.03
CA THR A 23 4.73 5.44 12.22
C THR A 23 5.52 4.98 11.01
N VAL A 24 5.78 3.68 10.87
CA VAL A 24 6.37 3.11 9.64
C VAL A 24 5.37 3.29 8.50
N PRO A 25 5.79 3.82 7.34
CA PRO A 25 4.91 4.01 6.17
C PRO A 25 4.19 2.72 5.77
N VAL A 26 2.87 2.81 5.59
CA VAL A 26 2.03 1.70 5.11
C VAL A 26 1.60 1.93 3.66
N LEU A 27 1.87 0.94 2.83
CA LEU A 27 1.58 0.89 1.39
C LEU A 27 0.42 -0.08 1.17
N GLY A 28 -0.78 0.47 0.91
CA GLY A 28 -2.02 -0.28 0.77
C GLY A 28 -2.27 -0.75 -0.66
N VAL A 29 -2.52 -2.05 -0.85
CA VAL A 29 -2.87 -2.66 -2.14
C VAL A 29 -4.30 -3.18 -2.09
N PRO A 30 -5.25 -2.52 -2.79
CA PRO A 30 -6.62 -3.03 -2.90
C PRO A 30 -6.65 -4.35 -3.67
N VAL A 31 -7.18 -5.41 -3.07
CA VAL A 31 -7.37 -6.71 -3.72
C VAL A 31 -8.74 -6.74 -4.38
N ALA A 32 -8.82 -7.16 -5.64
CA ALA A 32 -10.09 -7.24 -6.35
C ALA A 32 -11.09 -8.14 -5.61
N SER A 33 -12.27 -7.58 -5.27
CA SER A 33 -13.37 -8.34 -4.69
C SER A 33 -14.23 -8.97 -5.78
N LYS A 34 -14.95 -10.05 -5.42
CA LYS A 34 -15.74 -10.84 -6.37
C LYS A 34 -16.83 -10.05 -7.11
N HIS A 35 -17.53 -9.17 -6.40
CA HIS A 35 -18.74 -8.50 -6.93
C HIS A 35 -18.50 -7.04 -7.33
N LEU A 36 -17.57 -6.35 -6.67
CA LEU A 36 -17.32 -4.93 -6.88
C LEU A 36 -15.95 -4.67 -7.54
N GLN A 37 -15.27 -5.71 -8.01
CA GLN A 37 -14.00 -5.62 -8.74
C GLN A 37 -12.94 -4.78 -8.00
N GLY A 38 -12.99 -4.77 -6.66
CA GLY A 38 -12.06 -4.03 -5.81
C GLY A 38 -12.39 -2.55 -5.59
N VAL A 39 -13.51 -2.02 -6.08
CA VAL A 39 -13.95 -0.64 -5.78
C VAL A 39 -14.23 -0.47 -4.27
N ASP A 40 -14.85 -1.47 -3.65
CA ASP A 40 -15.02 -1.58 -2.19
C ASP A 40 -13.69 -1.56 -1.43
N SER A 41 -12.72 -2.30 -1.96
CA SER A 41 -11.39 -2.48 -1.39
C SER A 41 -10.59 -1.19 -1.51
N LEU A 42 -10.69 -0.52 -2.65
CA LEU A 42 -10.08 0.78 -2.91
C LEU A 42 -10.62 1.81 -1.93
N HIS A 43 -11.95 1.96 -1.82
CA HIS A 43 -12.54 2.94 -0.91
C HIS A 43 -12.26 2.65 0.56
N SER A 44 -12.18 1.37 0.96
CA SER A 44 -11.82 0.98 2.32
C SER A 44 -10.37 1.34 2.70
N ILE A 45 -9.48 1.49 1.71
CA ILE A 45 -8.05 1.76 1.92
C ILE A 45 -7.70 3.24 1.68
N VAL A 46 -8.18 3.84 0.58
CA VAL A 46 -7.71 5.18 0.15
C VAL A 46 -8.34 6.33 0.94
N GLN A 47 -9.56 6.16 1.45
CA GLN A 47 -10.34 7.23 2.09
C GLN A 47 -9.99 7.41 3.57
N MET A 48 -8.72 7.23 3.94
CA MET A 48 -8.29 7.39 5.32
C MET A 48 -8.52 8.82 5.81
N PRO A 49 -9.02 9.00 7.05
CA PRO A 49 -9.17 10.32 7.63
C PRO A 49 -7.81 10.96 7.94
N LYS A 50 -7.82 12.27 8.16
CA LYS A 50 -6.63 13.05 8.56
C LYS A 50 -5.95 12.40 9.78
N GLY A 51 -4.64 12.20 9.68
CA GLY A 51 -3.77 11.76 10.78
C GLY A 51 -3.25 10.33 10.66
N ILE A 52 -3.94 9.45 9.91
CA ILE A 52 -3.53 8.05 9.72
C ILE A 52 -3.38 7.75 8.21
N PRO A 53 -2.26 8.14 7.57
CA PRO A 53 -2.12 8.01 6.13
C PRO A 53 -1.84 6.56 5.67
N VAL A 54 -2.38 6.19 4.51
CA VAL A 54 -2.01 4.96 3.77
C VAL A 54 -1.71 5.36 2.32
N ALA A 55 -0.51 5.06 1.83
CA ALA A 55 -0.19 5.24 0.42
C ALA A 55 -0.88 4.13 -0.38
N THR A 56 -1.88 4.48 -1.20
CA THR A 56 -2.75 3.49 -1.84
C THR A 56 -2.40 3.33 -3.32
N PHE A 57 -2.33 2.09 -3.79
CA PHE A 57 -1.96 1.75 -5.16
C PHE A 57 -3.16 1.21 -5.95
N ALA A 58 -2.94 0.90 -7.24
CA ALA A 58 -3.97 0.34 -8.11
C ALA A 58 -4.56 -0.97 -7.56
N ILE A 59 -5.76 -1.34 -8.01
CA ILE A 59 -6.38 -2.61 -7.63
C ILE A 59 -5.59 -3.78 -8.25
N GLY A 60 -5.32 -4.82 -7.46
CA GLY A 60 -4.74 -6.09 -7.89
C GLY A 60 -3.23 -6.07 -8.16
N ASN A 61 -2.78 -6.92 -9.08
CA ASN A 61 -1.36 -7.22 -9.30
C ASN A 61 -0.52 -6.00 -9.70
N ALA A 62 -1.10 -5.09 -10.49
CA ALA A 62 -0.41 -3.85 -10.86
C ALA A 62 -0.10 -2.98 -9.63
N GLY A 63 -1.04 -2.90 -8.68
CA GLY A 63 -0.80 -2.19 -7.42
C GLY A 63 0.20 -2.88 -6.52
N ALA A 64 0.18 -4.22 -6.48
CA ALA A 64 1.17 -5.00 -5.72
C ALA A 64 2.60 -4.75 -6.23
N ALA A 65 2.80 -4.80 -7.55
CA ALA A 65 4.09 -4.49 -8.17
C ALA A 65 4.52 -3.04 -7.89
N ASN A 66 3.62 -2.08 -8.06
CA ASN A 66 3.93 -0.66 -7.82
C ASN A 66 4.19 -0.34 -6.35
N ALA A 67 3.54 -1.02 -5.40
CA ALA A 67 3.84 -0.87 -3.99
C ALA A 67 5.26 -1.35 -3.65
N ALA A 68 5.72 -2.45 -4.27
CA ALA A 68 7.09 -2.92 -4.13
C ALA A 68 8.09 -1.94 -4.75
N LEU A 69 7.84 -1.47 -5.97
CA LEU A 69 8.70 -0.47 -6.63
C LEU A 69 8.76 0.85 -5.84
N PHE A 70 7.64 1.29 -5.27
CA PHE A 70 7.59 2.48 -4.42
C PHE A 70 8.39 2.26 -3.14
N ALA A 71 8.29 1.08 -2.50
CA ALA A 71 9.13 0.75 -1.36
C ALA A 71 10.61 0.80 -1.72
N VAL A 72 11.02 0.21 -2.86
CA VAL A 72 12.41 0.28 -3.34
C VAL A 72 12.85 1.74 -3.57
N ALA A 73 12.00 2.57 -4.18
CA ALA A 73 12.29 3.99 -4.37
C ALA A 73 12.48 4.74 -3.04
N MET A 74 11.70 4.41 -2.00
CA MET A 74 11.91 4.95 -0.65
C MET A 74 13.23 4.51 -0.04
N LEU A 75 13.63 3.24 -0.21
CA LEU A 75 14.91 2.73 0.28
C LEU A 75 16.10 3.46 -0.39
N ALA A 76 15.99 3.71 -1.70
CA ALA A 76 17.07 4.29 -2.52
C ALA A 76 17.49 5.70 -2.06
N ILE A 77 16.60 6.47 -1.42
CA ILE A 77 16.90 7.82 -0.90
C ILE A 77 18.04 7.78 0.12
N ASN A 78 18.09 6.74 0.96
CA ASN A 78 19.07 6.61 2.04
C ASN A 78 20.14 5.54 1.78
N ASN A 79 20.05 4.84 0.65
CA ASN A 79 21.02 3.83 0.24
C ASN A 79 21.40 4.10 -1.23
N PRO A 80 22.41 4.97 -1.47
CA PRO A 80 22.77 5.43 -2.81
C PRO A 80 23.42 4.36 -3.70
N ALA A 81 23.61 3.13 -3.19
CA ALA A 81 23.88 2.01 -4.06
C ALA A 81 22.66 1.84 -4.99
N PRO A 82 22.85 1.93 -6.32
CA PRO A 82 21.73 1.82 -7.25
C PRO A 82 21.02 0.49 -6.99
N PRO A 83 19.68 0.45 -6.88
CA PRO A 83 19.00 -0.82 -7.01
C PRO A 83 19.43 -1.38 -8.35
N ALA A 84 20.20 -2.47 -8.33
CA ALA A 84 20.47 -3.22 -9.53
C ALA A 84 19.11 -3.50 -10.16
N VAL A 85 18.97 -3.20 -11.45
CA VAL A 85 17.81 -3.49 -12.31
C VAL A 85 16.71 -2.40 -12.35
N TYR A 86 16.79 -1.56 -13.39
CA TYR A 86 15.91 -1.67 -14.56
C TYR A 86 16.75 -2.10 -15.76
#